data_AF-U3TQ48-F1
#
_entry.id   AF-U3TQ48-F1
#
_cell.length_a   1.000
_cell.length_b   1.000
_cell.length_c   1.000
_cell.angle_alpha   90.00
_cell.angle_beta   90.00
_cell.angle_gamma   90.00
#
_symmetry.space_group_name_H-M   'P 1'
#
loop_
_entity.id
_entity.type
_entity.pdbx_description
1 polymer ?
#
loop_
_entity_poly.entity_id
_entity_poly.type
_entity_poly.pdbx_seq_one_letter_code
_entity_poly.pdbx_strand_id
1 'polypeptide(L)' 'MATEQFKAHHVGEWATLRHTSPEIAEAMFEVANYDERLAEEIWRQQGSDEVLFRAFEKTD' A
#
# COMPACT_ATOMS: atom_id res chain seq x y z
N MET A 1 5.54 -13.03 -13.97
CA MET A 1 5.72 -12.01 -15.04
C MET A 1 4.47 -11.16 -15.31
N ALA A 2 3.25 -11.70 -15.42
CA ALA A 2 2.04 -10.86 -15.54
C ALA A 2 1.51 -10.31 -14.21
N THR A 3 1.77 -11.01 -13.09
CA THR A 3 1.18 -10.69 -11.78
C THR A 3 1.88 -9.55 -11.04
N GLU A 4 3.20 -9.41 -11.16
CA GLU A 4 3.98 -8.42 -10.40
C GLU A 4 3.87 -7.01 -10.99
N GLN A 5 3.87 -6.90 -12.32
CA GLN A 5 3.67 -5.63 -13.02
C GLN A 5 2.27 -5.07 -12.76
N PHE A 6 1.25 -5.95 -12.70
CA PHE A 6 -0.11 -5.57 -12.37
C PHE A 6 -0.16 -5.00 -10.94
N LYS A 7 0.40 -5.73 -9.96
CA LYS A 7 0.49 -5.27 -8.57
C LYS A 7 1.17 -3.91 -8.42
N ALA A 8 2.32 -3.71 -9.08
CA ALA A 8 3.05 -2.44 -9.03
C ALA A 8 2.23 -1.26 -9.60
N HIS A 9 1.44 -1.49 -10.65
CA HIS A 9 0.55 -0.48 -11.22
C HIS A 9 -0.57 -0.10 -10.25
N HIS A 10 -1.21 -1.08 -9.61
CA HIS A 10 -2.25 -0.83 -8.59
C HIS A 10 -1.70 -0.08 -7.38
N VAL A 11 -0.51 -0.46 -6.89
CA VAL A 11 0.16 0.24 -5.78
C VAL A 11 0.47 1.70 -6.15
N GLY A 12 1.04 1.95 -7.34
CA GLY A 12 1.38 3.30 -7.80
C GLY A 12 0.16 4.20 -8.03
N GLU A 13 -0.90 3.67 -8.62
CA GLU A 13 -2.18 4.37 -8.79
C GLU A 13 -2.81 4.69 -7.42
N TRP A 14 -2.80 3.72 -6.51
CA TRP A 14 -3.34 3.88 -5.15
C TRP A 14 -2.57 4.94 -4.34
N ALA A 15 -1.24 4.94 -4.47
CA ALA A 15 -0.36 5.94 -3.88
C ALA A 15 -0.69 7.35 -4.39
N THR A 16 -0.78 7.48 -5.71
CA THR A 16 -1.10 8.75 -6.38
C THR A 16 -2.48 9.27 -5.98
N LEU A 17 -3.50 8.40 -5.99
CA LEU A 17 -4.89 8.75 -5.64
C LEU A 17 -5.02 9.27 -4.20
N ARG A 18 -4.22 8.72 -3.28
CA ARG A 18 -4.26 9.04 -1.85
C ARG A 18 -3.19 10.05 -1.43
N HIS A 19 -2.46 10.62 -2.38
CA HIS A 19 -1.33 11.53 -2.13
C HIS A 19 -0.34 10.95 -1.09
N THR A 20 -0.07 9.65 -1.18
CA THR A 20 0.85 8.93 -0.30
C THR A 20 1.99 8.33 -1.11
N SER A 21 3.07 7.92 -0.45
CA SER A 21 4.25 7.37 -1.11
C SER A 21 3.99 5.94 -1.62
N PRO A 22 4.60 5.52 -2.75
CA PRO A 22 4.47 4.16 -3.26
C PRO A 22 4.96 3.09 -2.27
N GLU A 23 5.89 3.41 -1.38
CA GLU A 23 6.37 2.56 -0.29
C GLU A 23 5.27 2.31 0.76
N ILE A 24 4.51 3.35 1.11
CA ILE A 24 3.35 3.23 2.02
C ILE A 24 2.23 2.44 1.37
N ALA A 25 1.99 2.68 0.09
CA ALA A 25 1.03 1.91 -0.68
C ALA A 25 1.46 0.44 -0.80
N GLU A 26 2.74 0.15 -1.02
CA GLU A 26 3.23 -1.23 -1.09
C GLU A 26 3.06 -1.94 0.25
N ALA A 27 3.48 -1.32 1.36
CA ALA A 27 3.29 -1.87 2.70
C ALA A 27 1.80 -2.11 3.00
N MET A 28 0.91 -1.22 2.55
CA MET A 28 -0.53 -1.39 2.68
C MET A 28 -1.02 -2.62 1.93
N PHE A 29 -0.63 -2.78 0.66
CA PHE A 29 -1.01 -3.93 -0.13
C PHE A 29 -0.40 -5.22 0.44
N GLU A 30 0.81 -5.20 0.99
CA GLU A 30 1.39 -6.36 1.66
C GLU A 30 0.59 -6.79 2.90
N VAL A 31 0.22 -5.84 3.77
CA VAL A 31 -0.62 -6.11 4.95
C VAL A 31 -2.02 -6.59 4.52
N ALA A 32 -2.56 -6.00 3.46
CA ALA A 32 -3.85 -6.36 2.90
C ALA A 32 -3.82 -7.60 1.99
N ASN A 33 -2.70 -8.32 1.86
CA ASN A 33 -2.55 -9.46 0.93
C ASN A 33 -2.93 -9.13 -0.54
N TYR A 34 -2.66 -7.89 -0.96
CA TYR A 34 -3.01 -7.32 -2.26
C TYR A 34 -4.52 -7.22 -2.52
N ASP A 35 -5.34 -7.19 -1.46
CA ASP A 35 -6.77 -6.92 -1.56
C ASP A 35 -7.02 -5.41 -1.44
N GLU A 36 -7.44 -4.78 -2.55
CA GLU A 36 -7.70 -3.33 -2.61
C GLU A 36 -8.79 -2.88 -1.63
N ARG A 37 -9.79 -3.72 -1.34
CA ARG A 37 -10.87 -3.36 -0.40
C ARG A 37 -10.36 -3.37 1.02
N LEU A 38 -9.57 -4.39 1.37
CA LEU A 38 -8.95 -4.46 2.68
C LEU A 38 -7.91 -3.35 2.87
N ALA A 39 -7.10 -3.05 1.84
CA ALA A 39 -6.17 -1.93 1.83
C ALA A 39 -6.89 -0.59 2.04
N GLU A 40 -8.04 -0.39 1.38
CA GLU A 40 -8.86 0.80 1.59
C GLU A 40 -9.47 0.84 2.99
N GLU A 41 -9.92 -0.29 3.53
CA GLU A 41 -10.47 -0.38 4.88
C GLU A 41 -9.41 -0.07 5.95
N ILE A 42 -8.18 -0.58 5.78
CA ILE A 42 -7.04 -0.28 6.66
C ILE A 42 -6.65 1.20 6.55
N TRP A 43 -6.64 1.76 5.32
CA TRP A 43 -6.38 3.18 5.10
C TRP A 43 -7.45 4.09 5.74
N ARG A 44 -8.73 3.75 5.55
CA ARG A 44 -9.86 4.51 6.14
C ARG A 44 -9.86 4.47 7.66
N GLN A 45 -9.38 3.39 8.27
CA GLN A 45 -9.24 3.24 9.72
C GLN A 45 -8.08 4.08 10.32
N GLN A 46 -7.60 5.10 9.61
CA GLN A 46 -6.45 5.98 9.90
C GLN A 46 -5.07 5.44 9.51
N GLY A 47 -5.02 4.40 8.68
CA GLY A 47 -3.76 3.79 8.27
C GLY A 47 -3.09 3.20 9.49
N SER A 48 -3.49 1.96 9.85
CA SER A 48 -2.90 1.20 10.97
C SER A 48 -1.44 1.59 11.11
N ASP A 49 -1.05 2.13 12.28
CA ASP A 49 0.32 2.61 12.51
C ASP A 49 1.37 1.58 12.05
N GLU A 50 1.04 0.28 12.07
CA GLU A 50 1.80 -0.83 11.52
C GLU A 50 2.16 -0.71 10.01
N VAL A 51 1.26 -0.21 9.16
CA VAL A 51 1.52 0.02 7.73
C VAL A 51 2.49 1.18 7.56
N LEU A 52 2.27 2.28 8.29
CA LEU A 52 3.19 3.41 8.28
C LEU A 52 4.56 2.96 8.82
N PHE A 53 4.62 2.21 9.92
CA PHE A 53 5.85 1.69 10.50
C PHE A 53 6.60 0.78 9.53
N ARG A 54 5.90 -0.16 8.87
CA ARG A 54 6.50 -1.02 7.83
C ARG A 54 7.00 -0.25 6.62
N ALA A 55 6.25 0.77 6.20
CA ALA A 55 6.67 1.63 5.09
C ALA A 55 7.90 2.46 5.47
N PHE A 56 7.93 3.01 6.67
CA PHE A 56 9.10 3.71 7.22
C PHE A 56 10.29 2.77 7.40
N GLU A 57 10.12 1.52 7.85
CA GLU A 57 11.21 0.53 7.89
C GLU A 57 11.78 0.20 6.52
N LYS A 58 10.99 0.34 5.45
CA LYS A 58 11.45 0.17 4.06
C LYS A 58 12.09 1.42 3.47
N THR A 59 11.97 2.58 4.13
CA THR A 59 12.52 3.85 3.67
C THR A 59 13.71 4.21 4.57
N ASP A 60 14.95 4.07 4.07
CA ASP A 60 16.19 4.47 4.79
C ASP A 60 16.19 5.95 5.18
#